data_AF-A0A813H3A2-F1
#
_entry.id   AF-A0A813H3A2-F1
#
_cell.length_a   1.000
_cell.length_b   1.000
_cell.length_c   1.000
_cell.angle_alpha   90.00
_cell.angle_beta   90.00
_cell.angle_gamma   90.00
#
_symmetry.space_group_name_H-M   'P 1'
#
loop_
_entity.id
_entity.type
_entity.pdbx_description
1 polymer ?
#
loop_
_entity_poly.entity_id
_entity_poly.type
_entity_poly.pdbx_seq_one_letter_code
_entity_poly.pdbx_strand_id
1 'polypeptide(L)'
;FHSATNAKTTLVELCQRYLGKSMDKGDITYEVVEHDGGRFQAIVTVLCISGLQFAGLLGPSFRAAEQTAALQAIEGVRAEIGRLGSRKRKASEAFDEVSDDMSEALNAPAPDVTMKNKLRVAVKQVMGRDLTDADIVYDTTEVDGGFQTMVTVPNLPEPLAGRSWNGPVSPFRRDTGLLAAQDALEEVVALGTPIDLSRVL
;
A
#
# COMPACT_ATOMS: atom_id res chain seq x y z
N PHE A 1 -2.92 4.48 27.51
CA PHE A 1 -1.81 5.10 26.78
C PHE A 1 -2.01 4.83 25.29
N HIS A 2 -2.74 5.70 24.59
CA HIS A 2 -2.83 5.62 23.13
C HIS A 2 -1.50 6.14 22.58
N SER A 3 -0.71 5.27 21.97
CA SER A 3 0.47 5.68 21.21
C SER A 3 -0.04 6.61 20.11
N ALA A 4 0.17 7.92 20.25
CA ALA A 4 -0.17 8.89 19.21
C ALA A 4 0.72 8.57 18.02
N THR A 5 0.17 7.84 17.05
CA THR A 5 0.85 7.50 15.80
C THR A 5 1.41 8.79 15.20
N ASN A 6 2.73 8.83 15.04
CA ASN A 6 3.45 10.01 14.55
C ASN A 6 3.03 10.25 13.10
N ALA A 7 2.38 11.39 12.81
CA ALA A 7 1.87 11.69 11.47
C ALA A 7 2.98 11.70 10.42
N LYS A 8 4.22 12.02 10.80
CA LYS A 8 5.38 11.92 9.89
C LYS A 8 5.63 10.46 9.51
N THR A 9 5.52 9.53 10.45
CA THR A 9 5.64 8.08 10.20
C THR A 9 4.53 7.61 9.28
N THR A 10 3.28 7.97 9.56
CA THR A 10 2.13 7.60 8.70
C THR A 10 2.27 8.15 7.28
N LEU A 11 2.76 9.38 7.12
CA LEU A 11 3.03 9.95 5.80
C LEU A 11 4.12 9.16 5.06
N VAL A 12 5.20 8.77 5.74
CA VAL A 12 6.26 7.93 5.16
C VAL A 12 5.70 6.57 4.74
N GLU A 13 4.92 5.92 5.60
CA GLU A 13 4.30 4.62 5.31
C GLU A 13 3.36 4.71 4.09
N LEU A 14 2.54 5.76 4.01
CA LEU A 14 1.66 6.02 2.87
C LEU A 14 2.46 6.18 1.57
N CYS A 15 3.55 6.96 1.60
CA CYS A 15 4.40 7.17 0.44
C CYS A 15 5.13 5.87 0.03
N GLN A 16 5.67 5.10 0.99
CA GLN A 16 6.29 3.79 0.71
C GLN A 16 5.31 2.80 0.11
N ARG A 17 4.06 2.80 0.59
CA ARG A 17 2.97 1.97 0.07
C ARG A 17 2.63 2.34 -1.37
N TYR A 18 2.55 3.63 -1.68
CA TYR A 18 2.35 4.13 -3.04
C TYR A 18 3.50 3.78 -3.99
N LEU A 19 4.74 4.01 -3.58
CA LEU A 19 5.93 3.75 -4.41
C LEU A 19 6.26 2.25 -4.54
N GLY A 20 5.82 1.42 -3.59
CA GLY A 20 6.18 0.00 -3.52
C GLY A 20 7.66 -0.24 -3.18
N LYS A 21 8.40 0.77 -2.70
CA LYS A 21 9.81 0.71 -2.32
C LYS A 21 10.10 1.55 -1.07
N SER A 22 11.31 1.40 -0.52
CA SER A 22 11.82 2.28 0.53
C SER A 22 11.96 3.72 0.04
N MET A 23 11.85 4.68 0.95
CA MET A 23 12.00 6.10 0.67
C MET A 23 13.48 6.49 0.62
N ASP A 24 13.80 7.38 -0.30
CA ASP A 24 15.11 8.00 -0.45
C ASP A 24 15.18 9.31 0.36
N LYS A 25 16.39 9.73 0.73
CA LYS A 25 16.57 11.02 1.41
C LYS A 25 16.18 12.14 0.46
N GLY A 26 15.19 12.94 0.86
CA GLY A 26 14.67 14.05 0.06
C GLY A 26 13.28 13.79 -0.51
N ASP A 27 12.80 12.55 -0.52
CA ASP A 27 11.43 12.24 -0.99
C ASP A 27 10.37 13.01 -0.19
N ILE A 28 10.65 13.28 1.09
CA ILE A 28 9.87 14.18 1.94
C ILE A 28 10.83 15.17 2.61
N THR A 29 10.55 16.46 2.49
CA THR A 29 11.28 17.53 3.18
C THR A 29 10.34 18.37 4.02
N TYR A 30 10.86 18.91 5.13
CA TYR A 30 10.15 19.82 6.00
C TYR A 30 10.93 21.14 6.07
N GLU A 31 10.22 22.24 5.92
CA GLU A 31 10.72 23.58 6.18
C GLU A 31 9.89 24.16 7.33
N VAL A 32 10.52 24.73 8.35
CA VAL A 32 9.82 25.31 9.49
C VAL A 32 10.18 26.79 9.63
N VAL A 33 9.16 27.62 9.73
CA VAL A 33 9.26 29.07 9.88
C VAL A 33 8.74 29.46 11.27
N GLU A 34 9.51 30.27 11.99
CA GLU A 34 9.09 30.89 13.24
C GLU A 34 8.28 32.15 12.93
N HIS A 35 7.15 32.30 13.62
CA HIS A 35 6.21 33.40 13.52
C HIS A 35 6.15 34.14 14.86
N ASP A 36 5.56 35.34 14.84
CA ASP A 36 5.42 36.20 16.01
C ASP A 36 4.77 35.47 17.20
N GLY A 37 5.28 35.77 18.41
CA GLY A 37 4.81 35.15 19.64
C GLY A 37 5.36 33.74 19.89
N GLY A 38 6.48 33.37 19.27
CA GLY A 38 7.15 32.07 19.49
C GLY A 38 6.34 30.89 18.94
N ARG A 39 5.61 31.12 17.84
CA ARG A 39 4.81 30.10 17.15
C ARG A 39 5.58 29.59 15.94
N PHE A 40 5.35 28.34 15.55
CA PHE A 40 6.06 27.71 14.43
C PHE A 40 5.07 27.19 13.41
N GLN A 41 5.33 27.37 12.13
CA GLN A 41 4.60 26.74 11.04
C GLN A 41 5.55 25.91 10.21
N ALA A 42 5.15 24.70 9.84
CA ALA A 42 5.93 23.85 8.95
C ALA A 42 5.24 23.72 7.59
N ILE A 43 6.04 23.64 6.52
CA ILE A 43 5.62 23.23 5.19
C ILE A 43 6.30 21.89 4.93
N VAL A 44 5.52 20.90 4.52
CA VAL A 44 6.05 19.62 4.06
C VAL A 44 5.95 19.54 2.55
N THR A 45 7.02 19.12 1.89
CA THR A 45 7.07 18.84 0.46
C THR A 45 7.20 17.34 0.24
N VAL A 46 6.31 16.76 -0.55
CA VAL A 46 6.28 15.33 -0.90
C VAL A 46 6.73 15.19 -2.36
N LEU A 47 8.06 15.12 -2.56
CA LEU A 47 8.67 15.06 -3.90
C LEU A 47 8.32 13.77 -4.64
N CYS A 48 8.12 12.66 -3.93
CA CYS A 48 7.81 11.38 -4.55
C CYS A 48 6.39 11.28 -5.12
N ILE A 49 5.51 12.25 -4.82
CA ILE A 49 4.13 12.30 -5.32
C ILE A 49 3.87 13.71 -5.87
N SER A 50 4.25 13.91 -7.13
CA SER A 50 4.01 15.15 -7.89
C SER A 50 4.60 16.44 -7.27
N GLY A 51 5.53 16.35 -6.31
CA GLY A 51 6.12 17.52 -5.67
C GLY A 51 5.16 18.34 -4.81
N LEU A 52 4.11 17.72 -4.28
CA LEU A 52 3.06 18.42 -3.54
C LEU A 52 3.58 19.08 -2.27
N GLN A 53 3.04 20.25 -1.94
CA GLN A 53 3.40 21.01 -0.75
C GLN A 53 2.18 21.29 0.12
N PHE A 54 2.35 21.11 1.43
CA PHE A 54 1.28 21.28 2.40
C PHE A 54 1.77 22.06 3.60
N ALA A 55 1.07 23.13 3.94
CA ALA A 55 1.35 23.93 5.12
C ALA A 55 0.56 23.41 6.32
N GLY A 56 1.25 23.17 7.43
CA GLY A 56 0.65 22.83 8.71
C GLY A 56 0.05 24.05 9.42
N LEU A 57 -0.56 23.78 10.58
CA LEU A 57 -1.08 24.81 11.47
C LEU A 57 0.06 25.38 12.35
N LEU A 58 -0.15 26.58 12.89
CA LEU A 58 0.78 27.19 13.84
C LEU A 58 0.83 26.39 15.15
N GLY A 59 1.98 25.80 15.46
CA GLY A 59 2.25 25.06 16.68
C GLY A 59 3.08 25.84 17.71
N PRO A 60 3.12 25.39 18.98
CA PRO A 60 3.98 25.95 20.02
C PRO A 60 5.44 25.47 19.94
N SER A 61 5.77 24.59 18.99
CA SER A 61 7.11 24.06 18.79
C SER A 61 7.31 23.59 17.34
N PHE A 62 8.56 23.49 16.90
CA PHE A 62 8.93 22.91 15.60
C PHE A 62 8.29 21.53 15.38
N ARG A 63 8.36 20.64 16.39
CA ARG A 63 7.79 19.29 16.30
C ARG A 63 6.29 19.30 16.09
N ALA A 64 5.56 20.13 16.83
CA ALA A 64 4.11 20.24 16.69
C ALA A 64 3.72 20.76 15.29
N ALA A 65 4.44 21.77 14.79
CA ALA A 65 4.21 22.32 13.45
C ALA A 65 4.41 21.24 12.36
N GLU A 66 5.51 20.49 12.41
CA GLU A 66 5.78 19.39 11.48
C GLU A 66 4.69 18.31 11.51
N GLN A 67 4.19 17.92 12.68
CA GLN A 67 3.12 16.92 12.79
C GLN A 67 1.85 17.39 12.07
N THR A 68 1.47 18.66 12.25
CA THR A 68 0.29 19.19 11.57
C THR A 68 0.48 19.31 10.05
N ALA A 69 1.67 19.67 9.58
CA ALA A 69 1.98 19.68 8.16
C ALA A 69 1.90 18.27 7.56
N ALA A 70 2.43 17.27 8.27
CA ALA A 70 2.33 15.87 7.87
C ALA A 70 0.86 15.38 7.79
N LEU A 71 0.00 15.78 8.73
CA LEU A 71 -1.43 15.46 8.68
C LEU A 71 -2.10 16.03 7.42
N GLN A 72 -1.86 17.31 7.12
CA GLN A 72 -2.37 17.95 5.90
C GLN A 72 -1.86 17.24 4.63
N ALA A 73 -0.60 16.81 4.65
CA ALA A 73 -0.03 16.06 3.54
C ALA A 73 -0.63 14.66 3.36
N ILE A 74 -0.97 13.95 4.44
CA ILE A 74 -1.64 12.63 4.32
C ILE A 74 -2.97 12.77 3.57
N GLU A 75 -3.78 13.75 3.93
CA GLU A 75 -5.08 14.00 3.29
C GLU A 75 -4.89 14.39 1.81
N GLY A 76 -4.00 15.34 1.52
CA GLY A 76 -3.74 15.77 0.16
C GLY A 76 -3.09 14.71 -0.73
N VAL A 77 -2.19 13.89 -0.18
CA VAL A 77 -1.58 12.75 -0.89
C VAL A 77 -2.64 11.69 -1.21
N ARG A 78 -3.54 11.36 -0.28
CA ARG A 78 -4.63 10.41 -0.54
C ARG A 78 -5.52 10.88 -1.69
N ALA A 79 -5.89 12.16 -1.70
CA ALA A 79 -6.66 12.75 -2.78
C ALA A 79 -5.91 12.68 -4.12
N GLU A 80 -4.61 13.00 -4.13
CA GLU A 80 -3.79 12.91 -5.35
C GLU A 80 -3.67 11.47 -5.87
N ILE A 81 -3.45 10.49 -4.99
CA ILE A 81 -3.36 9.08 -5.37
C ILE A 81 -4.68 8.62 -6.01
N GLY A 82 -5.83 8.97 -5.42
CA GLY A 82 -7.14 8.69 -6.02
C GLY A 82 -7.31 9.35 -7.39
N ARG A 83 -6.83 10.59 -7.56
CA ARG A 83 -6.87 11.31 -8.84
C ARG A 83 -5.95 10.67 -9.90
N LEU A 84 -4.77 10.20 -9.53
CA LEU A 84 -3.84 9.54 -10.44
C LEU A 84 -4.36 8.17 -10.88
N GLY A 85 -4.99 7.42 -9.97
CA GLY A 85 -5.65 6.14 -10.29
C GLY A 85 -6.85 6.27 -11.23
N SER A 86 -7.50 7.44 -11.30
CA SER A 86 -8.69 7.68 -12.14
C SER A 86 -8.40 8.35 -13.49
N ARG A 87 -7.26 9.05 -13.63
CA ARG A 87 -6.92 9.85 -14.84
C ARG A 87 -6.69 9.06 -16.13
N LYS A 88 -6.66 7.73 -16.11
CA LYS A 88 -6.59 6.92 -17.34
C LYS A 88 -7.95 6.65 -17.98
N ARG A 89 -9.05 7.16 -17.39
CA ARG A 89 -10.36 7.28 -18.04
C ARG A 89 -10.24 8.24 -19.24
N LYS A 90 -10.12 7.69 -20.44
CA LYS A 90 -10.16 8.45 -21.69
C LYS A 90 -11.55 9.09 -21.85
N ALA A 91 -11.61 10.42 -21.74
CA ALA A 91 -12.58 11.32 -22.35
C ALA A 91 -14.08 10.95 -22.22
N SER A 92 -14.59 10.82 -20.99
CA SER A 92 -16.01 11.08 -20.73
C SER A 92 -16.14 12.04 -19.54
N GLU A 93 -16.97 13.06 -19.73
CA GLU A 93 -17.04 14.26 -18.90
C GLU A 93 -17.56 13.98 -17.48
N ALA A 94 -16.88 14.62 -16.53
CA ALA A 94 -17.35 15.11 -15.23
C ALA A 94 -18.23 14.18 -14.36
N PHE A 95 -17.58 13.37 -13.52
CA PHE A 95 -18.05 13.12 -12.14
C PHE A 95 -16.81 13.00 -11.23
N ASP A 96 -16.67 13.97 -10.31
CA ASP A 96 -15.52 14.17 -9.40
C ASP A 96 -15.74 13.45 -8.06
N GLU A 97 -16.38 12.28 -8.10
CA GLU A 97 -16.62 11.45 -6.90
C GLU A 97 -15.64 10.29 -6.86
N VAL A 98 -14.81 10.28 -5.82
CA VAL A 98 -14.04 9.11 -5.41
C VAL A 98 -15.05 8.05 -4.97
N SER A 99 -15.05 6.87 -5.59
CA SER A 99 -15.95 5.78 -5.17
C SER A 99 -15.66 5.35 -3.74
N ASP A 100 -16.70 4.94 -3.00
CA ASP A 100 -16.58 4.49 -1.60
C ASP A 100 -15.48 3.43 -1.43
N ASP A 101 -15.39 2.45 -2.36
CA ASP A 101 -14.36 1.40 -2.38
C ASP A 101 -12.92 1.94 -2.40
N MET A 102 -12.67 3.04 -3.11
CA MET A 102 -11.34 3.65 -3.21
C MET A 102 -10.97 4.36 -1.89
N SER A 103 -11.95 5.03 -1.28
CA SER A 103 -11.76 5.72 -0.02
C SER A 103 -11.39 4.73 1.09
N GLU A 104 -11.98 3.53 1.08
CA GLU A 104 -11.67 2.47 2.03
C GLU A 104 -10.24 1.96 1.82
N ALA A 105 -9.84 1.68 0.58
CA ALA A 105 -8.48 1.20 0.27
C ALA A 105 -7.37 2.17 0.71
N LEU A 106 -7.59 3.48 0.59
CA LEU A 106 -6.66 4.54 1.02
C LEU A 106 -6.53 4.67 2.55
N ASN A 107 -7.55 4.24 3.28
CA ASN A 107 -7.60 4.29 4.74
C ASN A 107 -7.26 2.95 5.40
N ALA A 108 -7.41 1.84 4.68
CA ALA A 108 -7.10 0.51 5.17
C ALA A 108 -5.62 0.41 5.58
N PRO A 109 -5.28 -0.37 6.63
CA PRO A 109 -3.89 -0.66 6.97
C PRO A 109 -3.20 -1.38 5.79
N ALA A 110 -1.89 -1.18 5.65
CA ALA A 110 -1.12 -1.89 4.63
C ALA A 110 -1.19 -3.41 4.90
N PRO A 111 -1.40 -4.24 3.87
CA PRO A 111 -1.39 -5.69 4.03
C PRO A 111 0.01 -6.18 4.45
N ASP A 112 0.03 -7.33 5.12
CA ASP A 112 1.27 -7.93 5.61
C ASP A 112 2.22 -8.25 4.44
N VAL A 113 3.38 -7.61 4.43
CA VAL A 113 4.39 -7.75 3.38
C VAL A 113 4.97 -9.16 3.27
N THR A 114 4.80 -9.99 4.31
CA THR A 114 5.28 -11.38 4.32
C THR A 114 4.37 -12.34 3.55
N MET A 115 3.17 -11.92 3.12
CA MET A 115 2.17 -12.82 2.50
C MET A 115 2.70 -13.56 1.27
N LYS A 116 3.49 -12.92 0.41
CA LYS A 116 4.12 -13.60 -0.74
C LYS A 116 5.09 -14.70 -0.30
N ASN A 117 5.86 -14.45 0.76
CA ASN A 117 6.81 -15.43 1.28
C ASN A 117 6.09 -16.58 1.99
N LYS A 118 5.04 -16.28 2.76
CA LYS A 118 4.17 -17.29 3.39
C LYS A 118 3.54 -18.20 2.34
N LEU A 119 2.97 -17.63 1.27
CA LEU A 119 2.46 -18.40 0.14
C LEU A 119 3.54 -19.27 -0.50
N ARG A 120 4.72 -18.71 -0.77
CA ARG A 120 5.85 -19.46 -1.34
C ARG A 120 6.24 -20.66 -0.47
N VAL A 121 6.32 -20.49 0.84
CA VAL A 121 6.65 -21.56 1.79
C VAL A 121 5.54 -22.62 1.85
N ALA A 122 4.27 -22.20 1.86
CA ALA A 122 3.13 -23.11 1.84
C ALA A 122 3.10 -23.97 0.57
N VAL A 123 3.21 -23.34 -0.61
CA VAL A 123 3.25 -24.04 -1.90
C VAL A 123 4.45 -24.99 -1.99
N LYS A 124 5.63 -24.60 -1.49
CA LYS A 124 6.81 -25.47 -1.41
C LYS A 124 6.53 -26.75 -0.61
N GLN A 125 5.89 -26.61 0.56
CA GLN A 125 5.59 -27.75 1.43
C GLN A 125 4.54 -28.68 0.81
N VAL A 126 3.49 -28.12 0.19
CA VAL A 126 2.46 -28.91 -0.50
C VAL A 126 3.04 -29.68 -1.69
N MET A 127 3.93 -29.05 -2.47
CA MET A 127 4.51 -29.67 -3.66
C MET A 127 5.69 -30.61 -3.37
N GLY A 128 6.26 -30.56 -2.16
CA GLY A 128 7.38 -31.43 -1.76
C GLY A 128 8.67 -31.23 -2.57
N ARG A 129 8.82 -30.08 -3.24
CA ARG A 129 9.98 -29.75 -4.08
C ARG A 129 10.32 -28.27 -4.03
N ASP A 130 11.51 -27.90 -4.48
CA ASP A 130 11.85 -26.50 -4.69
C ASP A 130 10.99 -25.86 -5.78
N LEU A 131 10.68 -24.59 -5.55
CA LEU A 131 9.84 -23.79 -6.44
C LEU A 131 10.68 -23.05 -7.47
N THR A 132 10.13 -23.00 -8.68
CA THR A 132 10.57 -22.22 -9.83
C THR A 132 9.68 -20.99 -10.00
N ASP A 133 10.09 -20.06 -10.86
CA ASP A 133 9.29 -18.86 -11.15
C ASP A 133 7.96 -19.18 -11.87
N ALA A 134 7.82 -20.39 -12.43
CA ALA A 134 6.59 -20.86 -13.05
C ALA A 134 5.56 -21.42 -12.04
N ASP A 135 5.96 -21.66 -10.78
CA ASP A 135 5.08 -22.27 -9.80
C ASP A 135 4.11 -21.27 -9.16
N ILE A 136 4.48 -19.99 -9.08
CA ILE A 136 3.61 -18.93 -8.58
C ILE A 136 3.73 -17.73 -9.51
N VAL A 137 2.68 -17.48 -10.30
CA VAL A 137 2.65 -16.41 -11.29
C VAL A 137 1.78 -15.27 -10.78
N TYR A 138 2.34 -14.06 -10.74
CA TYR A 138 1.61 -12.83 -10.44
C TYR A 138 1.43 -12.05 -11.74
N ASP A 139 0.19 -11.91 -12.18
CA ASP A 139 -0.15 -11.02 -13.29
C ASP A 139 -0.85 -9.78 -12.73
N THR A 140 -0.35 -8.59 -13.07
CA THR A 140 -0.91 -7.34 -12.56
C THR A 140 -1.32 -6.47 -13.73
N THR A 141 -2.61 -6.18 -13.77
CA THR A 141 -3.22 -5.32 -14.78
C THR A 141 -3.62 -4.00 -14.14
N GLU A 142 -3.54 -2.94 -14.94
CA GLU A 142 -4.11 -1.65 -14.57
C GLU A 142 -5.56 -1.63 -15.02
N VAL A 143 -6.47 -1.34 -14.09
CA VAL A 143 -7.92 -1.38 -14.27
C VAL A 143 -8.52 -0.06 -13.80
N ASP A 144 -9.83 0.14 -14.01
CA ASP A 144 -10.49 1.32 -13.48
C ASP A 144 -10.40 1.34 -11.94
N GLY A 145 -9.88 2.44 -11.38
CA GLY A 145 -9.61 2.52 -9.94
C GLY A 145 -8.25 1.98 -9.48
N GLY A 146 -7.33 1.67 -10.39
CA GLY A 146 -5.92 1.40 -10.03
C GLY A 146 -5.41 0.07 -10.59
N PHE A 147 -5.02 -0.84 -9.71
CA PHE A 147 -4.34 -2.08 -10.07
C PHE A 147 -5.11 -3.29 -9.55
N GLN A 148 -5.15 -4.34 -10.35
CA GLN A 148 -5.62 -5.66 -9.95
C GLN A 148 -4.53 -6.70 -10.24
N THR A 149 -4.23 -7.54 -9.25
CA THR A 149 -3.30 -8.65 -9.39
C THR A 149 -4.04 -9.98 -9.31
N MET A 150 -3.79 -10.83 -10.29
CA MET A 150 -4.16 -12.25 -10.28
C MET A 150 -2.95 -13.08 -9.88
N VAL A 151 -3.08 -13.93 -8.88
CA VAL A 151 -2.11 -14.94 -8.48
C VAL A 151 -2.56 -16.28 -9.03
N THR A 152 -1.69 -16.99 -9.75
CA THR A 152 -1.95 -18.35 -10.24
C THR A 152 -0.89 -19.29 -9.70
N VAL A 153 -1.28 -20.47 -9.25
CA VAL A 153 -0.35 -21.53 -8.80
C VAL A 153 -0.58 -22.79 -9.65
N PRO A 154 0.00 -22.85 -10.87
CA PRO A 154 -0.43 -23.81 -11.90
C PRO A 154 -0.25 -25.27 -11.52
N ASN A 155 0.78 -25.56 -10.73
CA ASN A 155 1.26 -26.92 -10.47
C ASN A 155 0.83 -27.47 -9.10
N LEU A 156 -0.19 -26.89 -8.46
CA LEU A 156 -0.74 -27.46 -7.22
C LEU A 156 -1.44 -28.80 -7.48
N PRO A 157 -1.48 -29.68 -6.47
CA PRO A 157 -2.34 -30.86 -6.51
C PRO A 157 -3.81 -30.47 -6.49
N GLU A 158 -4.66 -31.39 -6.98
CA GLU A 158 -6.11 -31.29 -6.87
C GLU A 158 -6.55 -31.14 -5.40
N PRO A 159 -7.59 -30.34 -5.10
CA PRO A 159 -8.50 -29.65 -6.03
C PRO A 159 -8.03 -28.25 -6.50
N LEU A 160 -6.78 -27.84 -6.22
CA LEU A 160 -6.31 -26.47 -6.50
C LEU A 160 -5.43 -26.37 -7.76
N ALA A 161 -5.32 -27.44 -8.56
CA ALA A 161 -4.52 -27.44 -9.77
C ALA A 161 -4.98 -26.34 -10.73
N GLY A 162 -4.05 -25.50 -11.21
CA GLY A 162 -4.36 -24.39 -12.11
C GLY A 162 -5.18 -23.25 -11.50
N ARG A 163 -5.43 -23.24 -10.18
CA ARG A 163 -6.31 -22.24 -9.57
C ARG A 163 -5.66 -20.84 -9.55
N SER A 164 -6.53 -19.84 -9.67
CA SER A 164 -6.18 -18.42 -9.66
C SER A 164 -6.99 -17.64 -8.64
N TRP A 165 -6.37 -16.64 -8.01
CA TRP A 165 -6.96 -15.75 -7.00
C TRP A 165 -6.77 -14.31 -7.42
N ASN A 166 -7.85 -13.54 -7.42
CA ASN A 166 -7.82 -12.14 -7.79
C ASN A 166 -7.81 -11.28 -6.53
N GLY A 167 -6.76 -10.46 -6.38
CA GLY A 167 -6.76 -9.41 -5.38
C GLY A 167 -7.81 -8.35 -5.71
N PRO A 168 -8.30 -7.59 -4.71
CA PRO A 168 -9.17 -6.47 -4.96
C PRO A 168 -8.45 -5.39 -5.78
N VAL A 169 -9.22 -4.55 -6.46
CA VAL A 169 -8.70 -3.35 -7.10
C VAL A 169 -8.16 -2.41 -6.03
N SER A 170 -6.95 -1.89 -6.22
CA SER A 170 -6.30 -1.00 -5.28
C SER A 170 -5.53 0.09 -6.00
N PRO A 171 -5.47 1.33 -5.48
CA PRO A 171 -4.55 2.34 -5.99
C PRO A 171 -3.08 1.97 -5.70
N PHE A 172 -2.85 0.99 -4.81
CA PHE A 172 -1.52 0.53 -4.42
C PHE A 172 -1.21 -0.79 -5.12
N ARG A 173 -0.38 -0.73 -6.17
CA ARG A 173 0.03 -1.92 -6.95
C ARG A 173 0.54 -3.08 -6.09
N ARG A 174 1.27 -2.76 -5.01
CA ARG A 174 1.82 -3.77 -4.10
C ARG A 174 0.72 -4.53 -3.35
N ASP A 175 -0.35 -3.84 -2.95
CA ASP A 175 -1.35 -4.38 -2.04
C ASP A 175 -2.23 -5.41 -2.70
N THR A 176 -2.69 -5.14 -3.93
CA THR A 176 -3.52 -6.09 -4.68
C THR A 176 -2.82 -7.45 -4.82
N GLY A 177 -1.50 -7.46 -5.02
CA GLY A 177 -0.72 -8.70 -5.06
C GLY A 177 -0.45 -9.34 -3.70
N LEU A 178 -0.46 -8.59 -2.59
CA LEU A 178 -0.35 -9.15 -1.24
C LEU A 178 -1.67 -9.78 -0.79
N LEU A 179 -2.80 -9.14 -1.11
CA LEU A 179 -4.14 -9.64 -0.80
C LEU A 179 -4.49 -10.86 -1.65
N ALA A 180 -4.17 -10.86 -2.95
CA ALA A 180 -4.30 -12.05 -3.79
C ALA A 180 -3.47 -13.24 -3.25
N ALA A 181 -2.28 -12.97 -2.70
CA ALA A 181 -1.44 -13.99 -2.09
C ALA A 181 -1.99 -14.49 -0.75
N GLN A 182 -2.67 -13.62 0.01
CA GLN A 182 -3.36 -14.00 1.24
C GLN A 182 -4.50 -14.98 0.93
N ASP A 183 -5.39 -14.65 0.00
CA ASP A 183 -6.50 -15.52 -0.40
C ASP A 183 -5.99 -16.88 -0.89
N ALA A 184 -4.93 -16.88 -1.72
CA ALA A 184 -4.28 -18.09 -2.17
C ALA A 184 -3.69 -18.91 -1.02
N LEU A 185 -3.07 -18.26 -0.03
CA LEU A 185 -2.47 -18.92 1.13
C LEU A 185 -3.54 -19.58 2.00
N GLU A 186 -4.66 -18.91 2.26
CA GLU A 186 -5.77 -19.44 3.06
C GLU A 186 -6.30 -20.75 2.46
N GLU A 187 -6.48 -20.79 1.14
CA GLU A 187 -6.91 -21.99 0.44
C GLU A 187 -5.86 -23.11 0.41
N VAL A 188 -4.58 -22.77 0.21
CA VAL A 188 -3.49 -23.75 0.24
C VAL A 188 -3.35 -24.39 1.62
N VAL A 189 -3.50 -23.60 2.69
CA VAL A 189 -3.49 -24.12 4.08
C VAL A 189 -4.72 -25.00 4.35
N ALA A 190 -5.85 -24.72 3.71
CA ALA A 190 -7.07 -25.51 3.85
C ALA A 190 -6.99 -26.91 3.20
N LEU A 191 -5.95 -27.22 2.42
CA LEU A 191 -5.72 -28.57 1.85
C LEU A 191 -5.47 -29.67 2.91
N GLY A 192 -5.33 -29.31 4.18
CA GLY A 192 -5.15 -30.26 5.28
C GLY A 192 -3.74 -30.86 5.37
N THR A 193 -2.81 -30.40 4.53
CA THR A 193 -1.38 -30.72 4.68
C THR A 193 -0.83 -29.93 5.88
N PRO A 194 0.00 -30.52 6.76
CA PRO A 194 0.65 -29.77 7.83
C PRO A 194 1.63 -28.75 7.23
N ILE A 195 1.30 -27.46 7.31
CA ILE A 195 2.16 -26.37 6.82
C ILE A 195 2.77 -25.63 8.01
N ASP A 196 4.09 -25.60 8.09
CA ASP A 196 4.83 -24.82 9.09
C ASP A 196 5.20 -23.43 8.54
N LEU A 197 4.53 -22.39 9.03
CA LEU A 197 4.80 -20.99 8.70
C LEU A 197 5.63 -20.26 9.77
N SER A 198 6.05 -20.92 10.85
CA SER A 198 6.76 -20.27 11.98
C SER A 198 8.13 -19.72 11.59
N ARG A 199 8.72 -20.21 10.51
CA ARG A 199 10.04 -19.79 9.99
C ARG A 199 9.99 -18.57 9.06
N VAL A 200 8.81 -17.99 8.86
CA VAL A 200 8.56 -16.92 7.88
C VAL A 200 8.49 -15.53 8.51
N LEU A 201 8.53 -15.45 9.84
CA LEU A 201 8.46 -14.20 10.63
C LEU A 201 9.84 -13.62 10.95
#